data_AF-A0A6S4GRF7-F1
#
_entry.id   AF-A0A6S4GRF7-F1
#
_cell.length_a   1.000
_cell.length_b   1.000
_cell.length_c   1.000
_cell.angle_alpha   90.00
_cell.angle_beta   90.00
_cell.angle_gamma   90.00
#
_symmetry.space_group_name_H-M   'P 1'
#
loop_
_entity.id
_entity.type
_entity.pdbx_description
1 polymer ?
#
loop_
_entity_poly.entity_id
_entity_poly.type
_entity_poly.pdbx_seq_one_letter_code
_entity_poly.pdbx_strand_id
1 'polypeptide(L)'
;MAWHPNYGTRLVDWSWSGLGESGSDITSLLIDLHKSHHDISPYQNIINLDYCLMLMGFWLNHATWPHHGNDTTRFQQFLSALSAYEIYING
;
A
#
# COMPACT_ATOMS: atom_id res chain seq x y z
N MET A 1 1.43 -8.52 -20.45
CA MET A 1 2.65 -8.95 -19.73
C MET A 1 3.06 -7.80 -18.84
N ALA A 2 2.99 -7.96 -17.51
CA ALA A 2 3.42 -6.93 -16.57
C ALA A 2 4.93 -7.03 -16.31
N TRP A 3 5.73 -6.97 -17.37
CA TRP A 3 7.18 -7.02 -17.30
C TRP A 3 7.72 -5.87 -18.16
N HIS A 4 8.52 -4.97 -17.56
CA HIS A 4 9.18 -3.89 -18.26
C HIS A 4 10.69 -4.17 -18.47
N PRO A 5 11.08 -4.85 -19.58
CA PRO A 5 12.41 -5.47 -19.75
C PRO A 5 13.60 -4.53 -19.57
N ASN A 6 13.44 -3.26 -19.93
CA ASN A 6 14.50 -2.26 -19.86
C ASN A 6 14.82 -1.80 -18.42
N TYR A 7 13.95 -2.07 -17.44
CA TYR A 7 14.08 -1.56 -16.06
C TYR A 7 14.18 -2.64 -14.97
N GLY A 8 14.11 -3.93 -15.29
CA GLY A 8 14.16 -4.97 -14.26
C GLY A 8 12.84 -5.20 -13.49
N THR A 9 11.87 -4.28 -13.57
CA THR A 9 10.57 -4.31 -12.87
C THR A 9 9.45 -5.17 -13.49
N ARG A 10 8.93 -6.14 -12.72
CA ARG A 10 7.75 -6.96 -13.03
C ARG A 10 6.66 -6.80 -11.97
N LEU A 11 5.39 -6.75 -12.36
CA LEU A 11 4.27 -6.94 -11.41
C LEU A 11 4.04 -8.44 -11.18
N VAL A 12 4.12 -8.83 -9.91
CA VAL A 12 3.89 -10.19 -9.42
C VAL A 12 2.70 -10.19 -8.46
N ASP A 13 2.22 -11.38 -8.12
CA ASP A 13 1.09 -11.59 -7.21
C ASP A 13 -0.21 -10.91 -7.66
N TRP A 14 -1.01 -11.66 -8.43
CA TRP A 14 -2.29 -11.22 -8.97
C TRP A 14 -3.48 -11.66 -8.10
N SER A 15 -3.23 -12.11 -6.87
CA SER A 15 -4.26 -12.74 -6.03
C SER A 15 -5.43 -11.80 -5.68
N TRP A 16 -5.24 -10.48 -5.81
CA TRP A 16 -6.25 -9.44 -5.54
C TRP A 16 -6.60 -8.59 -6.77
N SER A 17 -6.22 -9.00 -7.98
CA SER A 17 -6.57 -8.25 -9.18
C SER A 17 -8.08 -8.33 -9.44
N GLY A 18 -8.74 -7.19 -9.61
CA GLY A 18 -10.18 -7.12 -9.83
C GLY A 18 -10.64 -5.70 -10.15
N LEU A 19 -11.96 -5.51 -10.14
CA LEU A 19 -12.54 -4.17 -10.21
C LEU A 19 -12.27 -3.44 -8.88
N GLY A 20 -11.70 -2.24 -8.97
CA GLY A 20 -11.40 -1.38 -7.83
C GLY A 20 -11.80 0.06 -8.12
N GLU A 21 -11.76 0.89 -7.09
CA GLU A 21 -11.99 2.32 -7.23
C GLU A 21 -10.88 2.99 -8.07
N SER A 22 -11.21 4.12 -8.68
CA SER A 22 -10.19 4.90 -9.38
C SER A 22 -9.07 5.29 -8.42
N GLY A 23 -7.82 5.05 -8.82
CA GLY A 23 -6.65 5.37 -8.01
C GLY A 23 -6.28 4.34 -6.94
N SER A 24 -6.97 3.20 -6.84
CA SER A 24 -6.65 2.14 -5.85
C SER A 24 -5.22 1.62 -5.95
N ASP A 25 -4.77 1.24 -7.15
CA ASP A 25 -3.44 0.66 -7.35
C ASP A 25 -2.33 1.69 -7.10
N ILE A 26 -2.50 2.92 -7.60
CA ILE A 26 -1.50 3.98 -7.39
C ILE A 26 -1.43 4.40 -5.93
N THR A 27 -2.56 4.45 -5.23
CA THR A 27 -2.61 4.74 -3.79
C THR A 27 -1.87 3.66 -2.99
N SER A 28 -2.09 2.38 -3.32
CA SER A 28 -1.37 1.26 -2.68
C SER A 28 0.14 1.39 -2.87
N LEU A 29 0.59 1.69 -4.09
CA LEU A 29 2.00 1.90 -4.38
C LEU A 29 2.58 3.10 -3.61
N LEU A 30 1.86 4.24 -3.57
CA LEU A 30 2.32 5.45 -2.88
C LEU A 30 2.41 5.24 -1.36
N ILE A 31 1.53 4.44 -0.76
CA ILE A 31 1.64 4.07 0.65
C ILE A 31 2.92 3.26 0.90
N ASP A 32 3.23 2.28 0.05
CA ASP A 32 4.46 1.49 0.19
C ASP A 32 5.73 2.32 -0.04
N LEU A 33 5.68 3.30 -0.96
CA LEU A 33 6.78 4.25 -1.19
C LEU A 33 6.98 5.18 0.01
N HIS A 34 5.89 5.73 0.56
CA HIS A 34 5.94 6.57 1.77
C HIS A 34 6.46 5.81 2.99
N LYS A 35 5.99 4.58 3.20
CA LYS A 35 6.52 3.64 4.22
C LYS A 35 8.02 3.40 4.08
N SER A 36 8.51 3.45 2.84
CA SER A 36 9.94 3.26 2.49
C SER A 36 10.72 4.59 2.42
N HIS A 37 10.13 5.69 2.91
CA HIS A 37 10.72 7.04 2.96
C HIS A 37 11.03 7.68 1.60
N HIS A 38 10.30 7.30 0.55
CA HIS A 38 10.33 8.01 -0.72
C HIS A 38 9.42 9.24 -0.67
N ASP A 39 9.86 10.33 -1.31
CA ASP A 39 9.04 11.54 -1.47
C ASP A 39 7.87 11.26 -2.42
N ILE A 40 6.65 11.42 -1.89
CA ILE A 40 5.40 11.25 -2.62
C ILE A 40 4.68 12.57 -2.91
N SER A 41 5.21 13.71 -2.44
CA SER A 41 4.58 15.03 -2.62
C SER A 41 4.19 15.33 -4.08
N PRO A 42 4.97 14.95 -5.11
CA PRO A 42 4.58 15.16 -6.51
C PRO A 42 3.29 14.45 -6.95
N TYR A 43 2.81 13.47 -6.20
CA TYR A 43 1.69 12.60 -6.57
C TYR A 43 0.44 12.79 -5.70
N GLN A 44 0.42 13.79 -4.81
CA GLN A 44 -0.70 13.99 -3.87
C GLN A 44 -2.06 14.11 -4.57
N ASN A 45 -2.12 14.73 -5.74
CA ASN A 45 -3.35 14.96 -6.49
C ASN A 45 -3.99 13.70 -7.11
N ILE A 46 -3.29 12.56 -7.07
CA ILE A 46 -3.78 11.29 -7.61
C ILE A 46 -3.99 10.22 -6.51
N ILE A 47 -3.83 10.61 -5.24
CA ILE A 47 -4.11 9.74 -4.10
C ILE A 47 -5.62 9.67 -3.87
N ASN A 48 -6.15 8.45 -3.72
CA ASN A 48 -7.52 8.22 -3.31
C ASN A 48 -7.58 8.10 -1.78
N LEU A 49 -8.04 9.15 -1.10
CA LEU A 49 -8.09 9.22 0.37
C LEU A 49 -9.08 8.21 0.98
N ASP A 50 -10.19 7.90 0.30
CA ASP A 50 -11.14 6.86 0.76
C ASP A 50 -10.49 5.47 0.70
N TYR A 51 -9.68 5.23 -0.33
CA TYR A 51 -8.91 4.00 -0.44
C TYR A 51 -7.80 3.92 0.62
N CYS A 52 -7.15 5.03 0.98
CA CYS A 52 -6.22 5.09 2.12
C CYS A 52 -6.92 4.64 3.41
N LEU A 53 -8.11 5.16 3.73
CA LEU A 53 -8.88 4.74 4.90
C LEU A 53 -9.19 3.24 4.90
N MET A 54 -9.62 2.73 3.76
CA MET A 54 -9.93 1.31 3.61
C MET A 54 -8.69 0.44 3.85
N LEU A 55 -7.56 0.78 3.21
CA LEU A 55 -6.32 0.02 3.39
C LEU A 55 -5.74 0.13 4.81
N MET A 56 -5.88 1.30 5.44
CA MET A 56 -5.49 1.51 6.83
C MET A 56 -6.19 0.52 7.76
N GLY A 57 -7.51 0.38 7.63
CA GLY A 57 -8.30 -0.61 8.38
C GLY A 57 -7.93 -2.05 8.01
N PHE A 58 -7.74 -2.33 6.71
CA PHE A 58 -7.33 -3.64 6.21
C PHE A 58 -6.01 -4.10 6.86
N TRP A 59 -4.94 -3.32 6.75
CA TRP A 59 -3.65 -3.71 7.29
C TRP A 59 -3.63 -3.76 8.82
N LEU A 60 -4.33 -2.85 9.50
CA LEU A 60 -4.45 -2.88 10.96
C LEU A 60 -5.13 -4.18 11.43
N ASN A 61 -6.23 -4.58 10.78
CA ASN A 61 -6.90 -5.84 11.08
C ASN A 61 -5.96 -7.04 10.85
N HIS A 62 -5.28 -7.09 9.71
CA HIS A 62 -4.34 -8.17 9.39
C HIS A 62 -3.15 -8.26 10.36
N ALA A 63 -2.66 -7.12 10.85
CA ALA A 63 -1.57 -7.09 11.84
C ALA A 63 -1.97 -7.73 13.19
N THR A 64 -3.27 -7.92 13.45
CA THR A 64 -3.78 -8.56 14.67
C THR A 64 -4.08 -10.06 14.53
N TRP A 65 -4.01 -10.61 13.31
CA TRP A 65 -4.37 -12.01 13.09
C TRP A 65 -3.38 -12.97 13.77
N PRO A 66 -3.85 -14.13 14.29
CA PRO A 66 -2.97 -15.18 14.75
C PRO A 66 -2.01 -15.59 13.63
N HIS A 67 -0.71 -15.60 13.94
CA HIS A 67 0.32 -15.95 12.97
C HIS A 67 1.26 -17.00 13.53
N HIS A 68 1.58 -17.98 12.70
CA HIS A 68 2.60 -18.98 12.98
C HIS A 68 3.86 -18.59 12.19
N GLY A 69 4.83 -17.97 12.86
CA GLY A 69 6.05 -17.49 12.21
C GLY A 69 6.65 -16.28 12.92
N ASN A 70 7.51 -15.57 12.20
CA ASN A 70 8.13 -14.34 12.67
C ASN A 70 7.15 -13.16 12.57
N ASP A 71 7.26 -12.22 13.49
CA ASP A 71 6.43 -11.02 13.61
C ASP A 71 6.67 -9.98 12.52
N THR A 72 7.70 -10.17 11.68
CA THR A 72 8.05 -9.24 10.60
C THR A 72 6.86 -8.90 9.71
N THR A 73 6.04 -9.87 9.31
CA THR A 73 4.87 -9.60 8.45
C THR A 73 3.85 -8.69 9.14
N ARG A 74 3.56 -8.95 10.42
CA ARG A 74 2.60 -8.13 11.19
C ARG A 74 3.14 -6.74 11.44
N PHE A 75 4.44 -6.62 11.70
CA PHE A 75 5.11 -5.33 11.82
C PHE A 75 5.03 -4.53 10.51
N GLN A 76 5.29 -5.16 9.37
CA GLN A 76 5.17 -4.51 8.06
C GLN A 76 3.72 -4.10 7.74
N GLN A 77 2.73 -4.91 8.11
CA GLN A 77 1.31 -4.55 7.98
C GLN A 77 0.97 -3.34 8.86
N PHE A 78 1.42 -3.33 10.13
CA PHE A 78 1.25 -2.19 11.01
C PHE A 78 1.88 -0.90 10.43
N LEU A 79 3.10 -1.00 9.88
CA LEU A 79 3.75 0.13 9.22
C LEU A 79 2.98 0.60 7.99
N SER A 80 2.43 -0.29 7.17
CA SER A 80 1.56 0.10 6.05
C SER A 80 0.31 0.84 6.52
N ALA A 81 -0.31 0.41 7.62
CA ALA A 81 -1.44 1.11 8.21
C ALA A 81 -1.04 2.52 8.71
N LEU A 82 0.09 2.63 9.42
CA LEU A 82 0.61 3.92 9.87
C LEU A 82 0.92 4.86 8.69
N SER A 83 1.53 4.35 7.64
CA SER A 83 1.82 5.14 6.43
C SER A 83 0.56 5.60 5.71
N ALA A 84 -0.47 4.75 5.61
CA ALA A 84 -1.77 5.17 5.09
C ALA A 84 -2.41 6.28 5.94
N TYR A 85 -2.28 6.19 7.27
CA TYR A 85 -2.74 7.22 8.20
C TYR A 85 -2.02 8.55 7.99
N GLU A 86 -0.69 8.53 7.92
CA GLU A 86 0.13 9.71 7.68
C GLU A 86 -0.21 10.38 6.35
N ILE A 87 -0.42 9.61 5.28
CA ILE A 87 -0.87 10.17 4.00
C ILE A 87 -2.26 10.78 4.14
N TYR A 88 -3.18 10.07 4.78
CA TYR A 88 -4.57 10.51 4.90
C TYR A 88 -4.71 11.85 5.66
N ILE A 89 -3.94 12.07 6.73
CA ILE A 89 -4.02 13.31 7.50
C ILE A 89 -3.29 14.50 6.85
N ASN A 90 -2.43 14.25 5.86
CA ASN A 90 -1.64 15.26 5.15
C ASN A 90 -2.12 15.52 3.72
N GLY A 91 -3.14 14.81 3.24
CA GLY A 91 -3.82 15.04 1.97
C GLY A 91 -5.03 15.95 2.12
#